data_AF-A0A7V4Q8G4-F1
#
_entry.id   AF-A0A7V4Q8G4-F1
#
_cell.length_a   1.000
_cell.length_b   1.000
_cell.length_c   1.000
_cell.angle_alpha   90.00
_cell.angle_beta   90.00
_cell.angle_gamma   90.00
#
_symmetry.space_group_name_H-M   'P 1'
#
loop_
_entity.id
_entity.type
_entity.pdbx_description
1 polymer ?
#
loop_
_entity_poly.entity_id
_entity_poly.type
_entity_poly.pdbx_seq_one_letter_code
_entity_poly.pdbx_strand_id
1 'polypeptide(L)'
;AVVGFTAEVSAAELVALGASAGVPVLADMGSGNLVDLSGRLPCEEPTVQEFVRAGVDVITFSGDKLLGGPQAGLIVGKRSFIELMKRHPLLRALRMDKLTLATLEATLRLYRDERVAFSEIPTLRMLTTPYPELAARAKRIARQLRRQTPAGLSYRLCEGFSQAGGGTLPLLNLPSLLIEVTVAGLSPNEVESRLRKAGTPVIGRISKGAFLLDPRTILDQDLADLVQGLASLAAHVSKAARQG
;
A
#
# COMPACT_ATOMS: atom_id res chain seq x y z
N ALA A 1 8.67 7.51 12.16
CA ALA A 1 8.28 6.85 13.41
C ALA A 1 9.50 6.76 14.31
N VAL A 2 9.36 7.09 15.59
CA VAL A 2 10.44 7.05 16.57
C VAL A 2 10.30 5.75 17.34
N VAL A 3 11.38 4.97 17.43
CA VAL A 3 11.42 3.74 18.23
C VAL A 3 12.15 4.06 19.53
N GLY A 4 11.47 3.96 20.67
CA GLY A 4 12.00 4.32 21.99
C GLY A 4 10.89 4.71 22.97
N PHE A 5 11.25 5.40 24.05
CA PHE A 5 10.28 5.98 24.98
C PHE A 5 9.66 7.24 24.36
N THR A 6 8.42 7.13 23.92
CA THR A 6 7.63 8.25 23.40
C THR A 6 6.32 8.32 24.16
N ALA A 7 5.85 9.53 24.43
CA ALA A 7 4.51 9.79 24.95
C ALA A 7 3.72 10.54 23.88
N GLU A 8 2.45 10.22 23.73
CA GLU A 8 1.53 10.87 22.82
C GLU A 8 0.30 11.32 23.60
N VAL A 9 -0.25 12.48 23.23
CA VAL A 9 -1.49 13.01 23.83
C VAL A 9 -2.66 12.49 23.00
N SER A 10 -3.63 11.88 23.66
CA SER A 10 -4.81 11.36 22.97
C SER A 10 -5.66 12.48 22.36
N ALA A 11 -6.43 12.14 21.32
CA ALA A 11 -7.39 13.08 20.74
C ALA A 11 -8.39 13.62 21.77
N ALA A 12 -8.82 12.79 22.72
CA ALA A 12 -9.75 13.20 23.78
C ALA A 12 -9.14 14.23 24.75
N GLU A 13 -7.87 14.04 25.14
CA GLU A 13 -7.16 15.00 25.98
C GLU A 13 -6.95 16.35 25.26
N LEU A 14 -6.59 16.31 23.98
CA LEU A 14 -6.47 17.53 23.16
C LEU A 14 -7.80 18.26 23.04
N VAL A 15 -8.90 17.54 22.83
CA VAL A 15 -10.26 18.13 22.77
C VAL A 15 -10.64 18.76 24.11
N ALA A 16 -10.37 18.09 25.23
CA ALA A 16 -10.62 18.64 26.57
C ALA A 16 -9.82 19.94 26.81
N LEU A 17 -8.55 19.95 26.41
CA LEU A 17 -7.69 21.14 26.49
C LEU A 17 -8.22 22.27 25.62
N GLY A 18 -8.54 22.00 24.35
CA GLY A 18 -9.10 22.97 23.40
C GLY A 18 -10.41 23.58 23.91
N ALA A 19 -11.28 22.76 24.51
CA ALA A 19 -12.51 23.22 25.15
C ALA A 19 -12.23 24.17 26.32
N SER A 20 -11.28 23.83 27.20
CA SER A 20 -10.91 24.67 28.34
C SER A 20 -10.29 26.02 27.93
N ALA A 21 -9.59 26.04 26.79
CA ALA A 21 -8.95 27.23 26.23
C ALA A 21 -9.82 28.02 25.24
N GLY A 22 -10.98 27.50 24.84
CA GLY A 22 -11.83 28.09 23.80
C GLY A 22 -11.20 28.07 22.39
N VAL A 23 -10.34 27.08 22.10
CA VAL A 23 -9.61 26.95 20.83
C VAL A 23 -10.04 25.66 20.11
N PRO A 24 -10.33 25.70 18.79
CA PRO A 24 -10.69 24.50 18.03
C PRO A 24 -9.50 23.54 17.86
N VAL A 25 -9.79 22.25 17.86
CA VAL A 25 -8.82 21.18 17.65
C VAL A 25 -8.91 20.65 16.22
N LEU A 26 -7.79 20.72 15.51
CA LEU A 26 -7.62 20.09 14.20
C LEU A 26 -6.70 18.87 14.35
N ALA A 27 -7.11 17.73 13.80
CA ALA A 27 -6.27 16.54 13.68
C ALA A 27 -6.02 16.21 12.22
N ASP A 28 -4.75 16.22 11.79
CA ASP A 28 -4.36 15.61 10.52
C ASP A 28 -3.99 14.14 10.75
N MET A 29 -4.94 13.26 10.48
CA MET A 29 -4.75 11.82 10.64
C MET A 29 -3.89 11.25 9.51
N GLY A 30 -3.90 11.90 8.34
CA GLY A 30 -3.11 11.51 7.18
C GLY A 30 -3.57 10.22 6.51
N SER A 31 -3.71 9.10 7.22
CA SER A 31 -3.84 7.73 6.68
C SER A 31 -5.17 7.42 5.98
N GLY A 32 -6.25 8.03 6.44
CA GLY A 32 -7.61 7.78 5.95
C GLY A 32 -8.21 6.43 6.36
N ASN A 33 -7.75 5.81 7.45
CA ASN A 33 -8.35 4.57 7.94
C ASN A 33 -9.83 4.75 8.34
N LEU A 34 -10.72 3.99 7.72
CA LEU A 34 -12.17 4.00 7.99
C LEU A 34 -12.69 2.71 8.62
N VAL A 35 -11.84 1.69 8.79
CA VAL A 35 -12.22 0.35 9.25
C VAL A 35 -11.35 -0.09 10.42
N ASP A 36 -11.88 -1.00 11.22
CA ASP A 36 -11.08 -1.57 12.30
C ASP A 36 -10.09 -2.59 11.72
N LEU A 37 -8.79 -2.30 11.93
CA LEU A 37 -7.70 -3.16 11.50
C LEU A 37 -7.22 -4.10 12.62
N SER A 38 -7.81 -3.99 13.82
CA SER A 38 -7.52 -4.84 14.96
C SER A 38 -7.73 -6.32 14.60
N GLY A 39 -6.76 -7.15 15.00
CA GLY A 39 -6.75 -8.58 14.68
C GLY A 39 -6.48 -8.92 13.20
N ARG A 40 -6.40 -7.93 12.29
CA ARG A 40 -6.05 -8.13 10.88
C ARG A 40 -4.62 -7.70 10.59
N LEU A 41 -4.17 -6.61 11.20
CA LEU A 41 -2.81 -6.09 11.08
C LEU A 41 -2.19 -5.93 12.47
N PRO A 42 -0.88 -6.19 12.63
CA PRO A 42 -0.16 -5.95 13.88
C PRO A 42 0.21 -4.47 14.04
N CYS A 43 -0.78 -3.57 13.95
CA CYS A 43 -0.63 -2.14 14.21
C CYS A 43 -1.91 -1.54 14.81
N GLU A 44 -1.74 -0.56 15.68
CA GLU A 44 -2.82 0.29 16.17
C GLU A 44 -2.90 1.52 15.28
N GLU A 45 -3.87 1.53 14.36
CA GLU A 45 -4.10 2.66 13.44
C GLU A 45 -5.53 3.18 13.67
N PRO A 46 -5.69 4.37 14.28
CA PRO A 46 -7.00 4.88 14.63
C PRO A 46 -7.85 5.16 13.39
N THR A 47 -9.14 4.96 13.53
CA THR A 47 -10.15 5.25 12.52
C THR A 47 -10.57 6.72 12.57
N VAL A 48 -10.98 7.28 11.44
CA VAL A 48 -11.59 8.63 11.38
C VAL A 48 -12.76 8.76 12.37
N GLN A 49 -13.54 7.70 12.51
CA GLN A 49 -14.70 7.64 13.40
C GLN A 49 -14.32 7.80 14.88
N GLU A 50 -13.14 7.33 15.30
CA GLU A 50 -12.65 7.53 16.66
C GLU A 50 -12.34 9.00 16.94
N PHE A 51 -11.69 9.72 16.02
CA PHE A 51 -11.48 11.16 16.15
C PHE A 51 -12.81 11.94 16.17
N VAL A 52 -13.78 11.53 15.35
CA VAL A 52 -15.12 12.13 15.36
C VAL A 52 -15.80 11.92 16.71
N ARG A 53 -15.76 10.71 17.28
CA ARG A 53 -16.32 10.40 18.60
C ARG A 53 -15.60 11.13 19.73
N ALA A 54 -14.29 11.33 19.61
CA ALA A 54 -13.49 12.10 20.56
C ALA A 54 -13.84 13.59 20.57
N GLY A 55 -14.57 14.09 19.56
CA GLY A 55 -15.08 15.47 19.51
C GLY A 55 -14.15 16.46 18.81
N VAL A 56 -13.18 15.97 18.02
CA VAL A 56 -12.28 16.81 17.23
C VAL A 56 -13.08 17.70 16.27
N ASP A 57 -12.71 18.99 16.19
CA ASP A 57 -13.47 19.99 15.44
C ASP A 57 -13.31 19.83 13.92
N VAL A 58 -12.09 19.53 13.47
CA VAL A 58 -11.73 19.33 12.07
C VAL A 58 -10.73 18.18 11.95
N ILE A 59 -11.01 17.22 11.08
CA ILE A 59 -10.16 16.06 10.83
C ILE A 59 -9.82 16.03 9.34
N THR A 60 -8.54 15.90 9.03
CA THR A 60 -8.05 15.79 7.66
C THR A 60 -7.37 14.44 7.41
N PHE A 61 -7.53 13.90 6.20
CA PHE A 61 -6.86 12.67 5.79
C PHE A 61 -6.83 12.50 4.26
N SER A 62 -5.94 11.62 3.78
CA SER A 62 -5.78 11.31 2.35
C SER A 62 -6.75 10.21 1.90
N GLY A 63 -7.24 10.30 0.66
CA GLY A 63 -8.13 9.31 0.04
C GLY A 63 -7.41 8.12 -0.61
N ASP A 64 -6.12 8.23 -0.91
CA ASP A 64 -5.32 7.25 -1.67
C ASP A 64 -4.35 6.44 -0.80
N LYS A 65 -4.44 6.57 0.52
CA LYS A 65 -3.68 5.78 1.49
C LYS A 65 -4.49 4.57 1.94
N LEU A 66 -4.84 4.46 3.24
CA LEU A 66 -5.61 3.31 3.76
C LEU A 66 -7.07 3.32 3.34
N LEU A 67 -7.60 4.48 2.92
CA LEU A 67 -8.91 4.55 2.29
C LEU A 67 -8.95 3.79 0.95
N GLY A 68 -7.80 3.62 0.27
CA GLY A 68 -7.69 2.85 -0.97
C GLY A 68 -8.52 3.41 -2.14
N GLY A 69 -8.84 4.69 -2.09
CA GLY A 69 -9.51 5.44 -3.16
C GLY A 69 -8.53 6.23 -4.02
N PRO A 70 -9.02 7.23 -4.76
CA PRO A 70 -8.16 8.08 -5.59
C PRO A 70 -7.49 9.17 -4.74
N GLN A 71 -6.52 9.87 -5.32
CA GLN A 71 -5.87 11.01 -4.67
C GLN A 71 -6.89 12.09 -4.31
N ALA A 72 -7.07 12.32 -3.01
CA ALA A 72 -8.02 13.28 -2.47
C ALA A 72 -7.60 13.74 -1.07
N GLY A 73 -7.93 15.00 -0.74
CA GLY A 73 -7.89 15.49 0.64
C GLY A 73 -9.32 15.54 1.19
N LEU A 74 -9.59 14.73 2.21
CA LEU A 74 -10.89 14.70 2.88
C LEU A 74 -10.83 15.53 4.15
N ILE A 75 -11.88 16.32 4.39
CA ILE A 75 -12.06 17.12 5.59
C ILE A 75 -13.43 16.78 6.17
N VAL A 76 -13.46 16.28 7.40
CA VAL A 76 -14.68 15.99 8.15
C VAL A 76 -14.64 16.70 9.49
N GLY A 77 -15.80 17.04 10.07
CA GLY A 77 -15.82 17.77 11.33
C GLY A 77 -17.11 18.55 11.55
N LYS A 78 -17.07 19.52 12.47
CA LYS A 78 -18.24 20.31 12.84
C LYS A 78 -18.67 21.23 11.71
N ARG A 79 -19.99 21.33 11.51
CA ARG A 79 -20.60 22.12 10.41
C ARG A 79 -20.11 23.57 10.37
N SER A 80 -19.95 24.22 11.52
CA SER A 80 -19.48 25.63 11.60
C SER A 80 -18.14 25.84 10.90
N PHE A 81 -17.17 24.95 11.09
CA PHE A 81 -15.85 25.03 10.46
C PHE A 81 -15.90 24.62 8.99
N ILE A 82 -16.64 23.58 8.65
CA ILE A 82 -16.79 23.12 7.26
C ILE A 82 -17.43 24.19 6.38
N GLU A 83 -18.48 24.86 6.85
CA GLU A 83 -19.14 25.94 6.09
C GLU A 83 -18.24 27.18 5.93
N LEU A 84 -17.38 27.46 6.91
CA LEU A 84 -16.37 28.51 6.79
C LEU A 84 -15.34 28.17 5.70
N MET A 85 -14.79 26.94 5.73
CA MET A 85 -13.83 26.47 4.74
C MET A 85 -14.40 26.44 3.32
N LYS A 86 -15.69 26.09 3.16
CA LYS A 86 -16.38 26.06 1.86
C LYS A 86 -16.43 27.43 1.17
N ARG A 87 -16.41 28.52 1.93
CA ARG A 87 -16.47 29.89 1.41
C ARG A 87 -15.09 30.45 1.06
N HIS A 88 -14.01 29.74 1.43
CA HIS A 88 -12.65 30.23 1.22
C HIS A 88 -12.29 30.22 -0.28
N PRO A 89 -11.75 31.32 -0.84
CA PRO A 89 -11.42 31.41 -2.28
C PRO A 89 -10.48 30.31 -2.79
N LEU A 90 -9.56 29.82 -1.92
CA LEU A 90 -8.67 28.71 -2.27
C LEU A 90 -9.39 27.42 -2.64
N LEU A 91 -10.63 27.20 -2.16
CA LEU A 91 -11.36 25.98 -2.50
C LEU A 91 -11.64 25.88 -4.00
N ARG A 92 -11.72 27.01 -4.71
CA ARG A 92 -11.86 27.00 -6.17
C ARG A 92 -10.62 26.46 -6.88
N ALA A 93 -9.43 26.73 -6.32
CA ALA A 93 -8.16 26.22 -6.84
C ALA A 93 -7.92 24.75 -6.45
N LEU A 94 -8.41 24.34 -5.28
CA LEU A 94 -8.29 22.97 -4.75
C LEU A 94 -9.45 22.03 -5.15
N ARG A 95 -10.36 22.49 -6.02
CA ARG A 95 -11.56 21.74 -6.38
C ARG A 95 -11.19 20.47 -7.16
N MET A 96 -11.62 19.32 -6.66
CA MET A 96 -11.46 18.03 -7.33
C MET A 96 -12.11 18.02 -8.72
N ASP A 97 -11.50 17.27 -9.63
CA ASP A 97 -12.10 16.99 -10.93
C ASP A 97 -13.24 15.96 -10.80
N LYS A 98 -14.06 15.87 -11.86
CA LYS A 98 -15.27 15.03 -11.89
C LYS A 98 -14.95 13.54 -11.79
N LEU A 99 -13.85 13.07 -12.40
CA LEU A 99 -13.51 11.65 -12.41
C LEU A 99 -13.03 11.21 -11.03
N THR A 100 -12.16 11.99 -10.40
CA THR A 100 -11.69 11.71 -9.04
C THR A 100 -12.84 11.71 -8.03
N LEU A 101 -13.80 12.64 -8.16
CA LEU A 101 -14.99 12.65 -7.31
C LEU A 101 -15.87 11.40 -7.52
N ALA A 102 -16.10 10.98 -8.76
CA ALA A 102 -16.89 9.79 -9.06
C ALA A 102 -16.21 8.50 -8.55
N THR A 103 -14.89 8.39 -8.71
CA THR A 103 -14.12 7.26 -8.17
C THR A 103 -14.15 7.25 -6.64
N LEU A 104 -14.01 8.41 -5.99
CA LEU A 104 -14.11 8.51 -4.53
C LEU A 104 -15.49 8.08 -4.03
N GLU A 105 -16.57 8.51 -4.70
CA GLU A 105 -17.94 8.06 -4.37
C GLU A 105 -18.07 6.53 -4.50
N ALA A 106 -17.57 5.95 -5.59
CA ALA A 106 -17.60 4.51 -5.80
C ALA A 106 -16.84 3.76 -4.69
N THR A 107 -15.64 4.23 -4.31
CA THR A 107 -14.87 3.66 -3.20
C THR A 107 -15.64 3.76 -1.88
N LEU A 108 -16.21 4.93 -1.54
CA LEU A 108 -16.97 5.13 -0.31
C LEU A 108 -18.24 4.27 -0.25
N ARG A 109 -18.85 3.93 -1.39
CA ARG A 109 -19.99 3.01 -1.45
C ARG A 109 -19.60 1.59 -1.03
N LEU A 110 -18.39 1.13 -1.33
CA LEU A 110 -17.90 -0.19 -0.88
C LEU A 110 -17.79 -0.26 0.65
N TYR A 111 -17.40 0.84 1.30
CA TYR A 111 -17.33 0.93 2.77
C TYR A 111 -18.68 0.80 3.49
N ARG A 112 -19.82 0.79 2.78
CA ARG A 112 -21.13 0.51 3.39
C ARG A 112 -21.28 -0.93 3.88
N ASP A 113 -20.50 -1.86 3.32
CA ASP A 113 -20.34 -3.21 3.82
C ASP A 113 -18.84 -3.48 4.00
N GLU A 114 -18.42 -3.61 5.25
CA GLU A 114 -17.02 -3.81 5.60
C GLU A 114 -16.43 -5.09 4.97
N ARG A 115 -17.23 -6.14 4.78
CA ARG A 115 -16.77 -7.37 4.10
C ARG A 115 -16.42 -7.09 2.64
N VAL A 116 -17.26 -6.30 1.97
CA VAL A 116 -17.03 -5.86 0.59
C VAL A 116 -15.83 -4.91 0.53
N ALA A 117 -15.67 -4.00 1.49
CA ALA A 117 -14.50 -3.13 1.55
C ALA A 117 -13.20 -3.93 1.61
N PHE A 118 -13.11 -4.95 2.47
CA PHE A 118 -11.91 -5.79 2.57
C PHE A 118 -11.66 -6.68 1.35
N SER A 119 -12.70 -7.06 0.58
CA SER A 119 -12.52 -7.90 -0.61
C SER A 119 -12.26 -7.10 -1.90
N GLU A 120 -12.91 -5.94 -2.06
CA GLU A 120 -12.90 -5.18 -3.31
C GLU A 120 -11.91 -4.02 -3.32
N ILE A 121 -11.61 -3.40 -2.17
CA ILE A 121 -10.64 -2.30 -2.12
C ILE A 121 -9.23 -2.87 -2.15
N PRO A 122 -8.43 -2.62 -3.22
CA PRO A 122 -7.16 -3.31 -3.41
C PRO A 122 -6.19 -3.12 -2.24
N THR A 123 -6.07 -1.91 -1.71
CA THR A 123 -5.18 -1.61 -0.57
C THR A 123 -5.55 -2.43 0.66
N LEU A 124 -6.83 -2.46 1.05
CA LEU A 124 -7.29 -3.23 2.20
C LEU A 124 -7.09 -4.73 1.97
N ARG A 125 -7.50 -5.25 0.81
CA ARG A 125 -7.32 -6.67 0.47
C ARG A 125 -5.86 -7.09 0.55
N MET A 126 -4.95 -6.33 -0.08
CA MET A 126 -3.53 -6.65 -0.12
C MET A 126 -2.89 -6.61 1.27
N LEU A 127 -3.24 -5.62 2.10
CA LEU A 127 -2.70 -5.53 3.46
C LEU A 127 -3.21 -6.66 4.35
N THR A 128 -4.51 -6.95 4.28
CA THR A 128 -5.19 -7.88 5.21
C THR A 128 -5.26 -9.33 4.72
N THR A 129 -4.66 -9.67 3.57
CA THR A 129 -4.57 -11.06 3.10
C THR A 129 -3.83 -11.92 4.13
N PRO A 130 -4.45 -13.00 4.65
CA PRO A 130 -3.82 -13.89 5.62
C PRO A 130 -2.56 -14.57 5.05
N TYR A 131 -1.56 -14.77 5.91
CA TYR A 131 -0.29 -15.40 5.51
C TYR A 131 -0.47 -16.77 4.82
N PRO A 132 -1.33 -17.70 5.27
CA PRO A 132 -1.51 -18.99 4.59
C PRO A 132 -2.00 -18.84 3.14
N GLU A 133 -2.90 -17.88 2.88
CA GLU A 133 -3.39 -17.58 1.54
C GLU A 133 -2.30 -16.96 0.67
N LEU A 134 -1.53 -16.02 1.23
CA LEU A 134 -0.41 -15.38 0.56
C LEU A 134 0.69 -16.40 0.20
N ALA A 135 0.99 -17.34 1.11
CA ALA A 135 1.94 -18.41 0.88
C ALA A 135 1.48 -19.38 -0.22
N ALA A 136 0.18 -19.72 -0.26
CA ALA A 136 -0.40 -20.51 -1.34
C ALA A 136 -0.32 -19.77 -2.68
N ARG A 137 -0.56 -18.45 -2.69
CA ARG A 137 -0.38 -17.59 -3.86
C ARG A 137 1.06 -17.59 -4.34
N ALA A 138 2.04 -17.42 -3.46
CA ALA A 138 3.47 -17.45 -3.78
C ALA A 138 3.88 -18.77 -4.47
N LYS A 139 3.45 -19.91 -3.90
CA LYS A 139 3.70 -21.25 -4.48
C LYS A 139 3.12 -21.40 -5.87
N ARG A 140 1.90 -20.89 -6.09
CA ARG A 140 1.22 -20.92 -7.40
C ARG A 140 1.98 -20.09 -8.44
N ILE A 141 2.33 -18.85 -8.10
CA ILE A 141 3.09 -17.95 -8.97
C ILE A 141 4.44 -18.57 -9.30
N ALA A 142 5.22 -19.01 -8.31
CA ALA A 142 6.52 -19.63 -8.55
C ALA A 142 6.44 -20.87 -9.46
N ARG A 143 5.39 -21.70 -9.32
CA ARG A 143 5.15 -22.84 -10.21
C ARG A 143 4.84 -22.39 -11.64
N GLN A 144 4.07 -21.32 -11.81
CA GLN A 144 3.77 -20.77 -13.13
C GLN A 144 5.03 -20.20 -13.79
N LEU A 145 5.82 -19.41 -13.07
CA LEU A 145 7.08 -18.86 -13.55
C LEU A 145 8.01 -19.98 -14.04
N ARG A 146 8.27 -21.00 -13.20
CA ARG A 146 9.09 -22.17 -13.57
C ARG A 146 8.65 -22.88 -14.85
N ARG A 147 7.34 -22.89 -15.15
CA ARG A 147 6.78 -23.55 -16.34
C ARG A 147 6.88 -22.69 -17.60
N GLN A 148 6.82 -21.37 -17.45
CA GLN A 148 6.64 -20.46 -18.57
C GLN A 148 7.89 -19.64 -18.91
N THR A 149 8.91 -19.65 -18.05
CA THR A 149 10.19 -19.00 -18.33
C THR A 149 11.25 -20.00 -18.80
N PRO A 150 12.18 -19.58 -19.67
CA PRO A 150 13.23 -20.44 -20.22
C PRO A 150 14.25 -20.90 -19.17
N ALA A 151 15.07 -21.89 -19.55
CA ALA A 151 16.21 -22.34 -18.76
C ALA A 151 17.20 -21.19 -18.48
N GLY A 152 17.85 -21.23 -17.31
CA GLY A 152 18.74 -20.17 -16.83
C GLY A 152 18.10 -19.22 -15.81
N LEU A 153 16.79 -19.31 -15.59
CA LEU A 153 16.09 -18.68 -14.47
C LEU A 153 15.71 -19.72 -13.42
N SER A 154 15.92 -19.38 -12.15
CA SER A 154 15.47 -20.22 -11.03
C SER A 154 14.70 -19.39 -10.00
N TYR A 155 13.73 -20.05 -9.37
CA TYR A 155 12.80 -19.43 -8.44
C TYR A 155 12.83 -20.17 -7.10
N ARG A 156 13.19 -19.49 -6.03
CA ARG A 156 13.17 -20.03 -4.66
C ARG A 156 12.14 -19.28 -3.83
N LEU A 157 11.41 -20.01 -2.99
CA LEU A 157 10.51 -19.39 -2.02
C LEU A 157 11.29 -19.15 -0.73
N CYS A 158 11.16 -17.97 -0.14
CA CYS A 158 11.83 -17.63 1.12
C CYS A 158 10.92 -16.81 2.03
N GLU A 159 11.01 -17.07 3.33
CA GLU A 159 10.29 -16.29 4.34
C GLU A 159 10.84 -14.86 4.38
N GLY A 160 9.95 -13.90 4.59
CA GLY A 160 10.31 -12.52 4.84
C GLY A 160 9.08 -11.68 5.18
N PHE A 161 9.21 -10.37 4.96
CA PHE A 161 8.15 -9.42 5.29
C PHE A 161 7.88 -8.48 4.13
N SER A 162 6.61 -8.29 3.79
CA SER A 162 6.17 -7.16 2.98
C SER A 162 6.31 -5.87 3.77
N GLN A 163 6.70 -4.80 3.09
CA GLN A 163 6.65 -3.45 3.64
C GLN A 163 5.35 -2.81 3.16
N ALA A 164 4.46 -2.48 4.10
CA ALA A 164 3.12 -1.96 3.81
C ALA A 164 3.10 -0.55 3.17
N GLY A 165 4.27 0.09 3.02
CA GLY A 165 4.46 1.39 2.39
C GLY A 165 5.01 2.43 3.37
N GLY A 166 5.88 3.32 2.88
CA GLY A 166 6.60 4.30 3.72
C GLY A 166 5.78 5.50 4.21
N GLY A 167 4.58 5.74 3.65
CA GLY A 167 3.81 6.97 3.90
C GLY A 167 2.76 6.89 5.01
N THR A 168 2.34 5.68 5.41
CA THR A 168 1.20 5.50 6.33
C THR A 168 1.54 4.55 7.47
N LEU A 169 2.02 3.34 7.14
CA LEU A 169 2.38 2.30 8.13
C LEU A 169 3.87 1.94 8.00
N PRO A 170 4.80 2.89 8.22
CA PRO A 170 6.22 2.73 7.86
C PRO A 170 6.95 1.65 8.67
N LEU A 171 6.47 1.31 9.86
CA LEU A 171 7.05 0.26 10.71
C LEU A 171 6.38 -1.10 10.55
N LEU A 172 5.34 -1.19 9.72
CA LEU A 172 4.54 -2.40 9.59
C LEU A 172 5.23 -3.42 8.67
N ASN A 173 5.79 -4.46 9.31
CA ASN A 173 6.32 -5.64 8.64
C ASN A 173 5.26 -6.74 8.63
N LEU A 174 4.74 -7.04 7.43
CA LEU A 174 3.72 -8.08 7.27
C LEU A 174 4.36 -9.37 6.78
N PRO A 175 4.25 -10.51 7.51
CA PRO A 175 4.81 -11.77 7.06
C PRO A 175 4.39 -12.12 5.62
N SER A 176 5.35 -12.58 4.81
CA SER A 176 5.15 -12.95 3.41
C SER A 176 6.10 -14.07 2.99
N LEU A 177 5.63 -14.90 2.06
CA LEU A 177 6.46 -15.88 1.38
C LEU A 177 6.90 -15.31 0.04
N LEU A 178 8.13 -14.84 -0.03
CA LEU A 178 8.67 -14.13 -1.18
C LEU A 178 9.13 -15.10 -2.27
N ILE A 179 9.23 -14.59 -3.49
CA ILE A 179 9.81 -15.32 -4.63
C ILE A 179 11.14 -14.68 -4.97
N GLU A 180 12.22 -15.39 -4.65
CA GLU A 180 13.56 -15.04 -5.08
C GLU A 180 13.77 -15.48 -6.53
N VAL A 181 14.27 -14.57 -7.36
CA VAL A 181 14.61 -14.83 -8.76
C VAL A 181 16.13 -14.78 -8.91
N THR A 182 16.70 -15.85 -9.45
CA THR A 182 18.10 -15.90 -9.87
C THR A 182 18.16 -16.11 -11.37
N VAL A 183 19.04 -15.38 -12.04
CA VAL A 183 19.31 -15.54 -13.46
C VAL A 183 20.80 -15.85 -13.64
N ALA A 184 21.11 -16.95 -14.32
CA ALA A 184 22.49 -17.38 -14.52
C ALA A 184 23.30 -16.27 -15.21
N GLY A 185 24.45 -15.92 -14.62
CA GLY A 185 25.34 -14.89 -15.16
C GLY A 185 24.91 -13.45 -14.90
N LEU A 186 23.85 -13.19 -14.13
CA LEU A 186 23.44 -11.84 -13.73
C LEU A 186 23.41 -11.69 -12.21
N SER A 187 23.94 -10.58 -11.72
CA SER A 187 23.76 -10.15 -10.33
C SER A 187 22.32 -9.70 -10.07
N PRO A 188 21.85 -9.71 -8.80
CA PRO A 188 20.54 -9.17 -8.44
C PRO A 188 20.31 -7.73 -8.90
N ASN A 189 21.35 -6.89 -8.87
CA ASN A 189 21.31 -5.50 -9.34
C ASN A 189 21.11 -5.40 -10.86
N GLU A 190 21.70 -6.31 -11.64
CA GLU A 190 21.47 -6.36 -13.08
C GLU A 190 20.08 -6.87 -13.42
N VAL A 191 19.59 -7.88 -12.70
CA VAL A 191 18.21 -8.38 -12.84
C VAL A 191 17.23 -7.24 -12.61
N GLU A 192 17.37 -6.52 -11.49
CA GLU A 192 16.53 -5.39 -11.13
C GLU A 192 16.58 -4.28 -12.19
N SER A 193 17.78 -3.84 -12.58
CA SER A 193 17.98 -2.74 -13.54
C SER A 193 17.41 -3.07 -14.92
N ARG A 194 17.53 -4.33 -15.37
CA ARG A 194 16.99 -4.79 -16.66
C ARG A 194 15.47 -4.91 -16.62
N LEU A 195 14.92 -5.48 -15.55
CA LEU A 195 13.46 -5.60 -15.38
C LEU A 195 12.77 -4.25 -15.26
N ARG A 196 13.38 -3.26 -14.62
CA ARG A 196 12.89 -1.88 -14.58
C ARG A 196 12.82 -1.23 -15.97
N LYS A 197 13.66 -1.66 -16.91
CA LYS A 197 13.77 -1.13 -18.27
C LYS A 197 13.09 -2.02 -19.33
N ALA A 198 12.42 -3.09 -18.91
CA ALA A 198 11.67 -3.95 -19.81
C ALA A 198 10.44 -3.22 -20.38
N GLY A 199 9.83 -3.77 -21.44
CA GLY A 199 8.62 -3.20 -22.06
C GLY A 199 7.50 -2.97 -21.06
N THR A 200 7.27 -3.95 -20.17
CA THR A 200 6.50 -3.77 -18.93
C THR A 200 7.48 -3.79 -17.76
N PRO A 201 7.72 -2.66 -17.08
CA PRO A 201 8.64 -2.61 -15.94
C PRO A 201 8.19 -3.53 -14.80
N VAL A 202 9.10 -4.38 -14.33
CA VAL A 202 8.87 -5.22 -13.14
C VAL A 202 9.72 -4.70 -12.00
N ILE A 203 9.07 -4.25 -10.92
CA ILE A 203 9.73 -3.70 -9.74
C ILE A 203 9.70 -4.74 -8.62
N GLY A 204 10.87 -5.26 -8.28
CA GLY A 204 11.10 -6.06 -7.08
C GLY A 204 11.98 -5.32 -6.09
N ARG A 205 12.43 -6.02 -5.05
CA ARG A 205 13.40 -5.48 -4.07
C ARG A 205 14.67 -6.32 -4.03
N ILE A 206 15.79 -5.67 -3.72
CA ILE A 206 17.03 -6.38 -3.40
C ILE A 206 17.17 -6.42 -1.88
N SER A 207 17.33 -7.62 -1.32
CA SER A 207 17.62 -7.79 0.10
C SER A 207 18.54 -8.99 0.30
N LYS A 208 19.54 -8.83 1.19
CA LYS A 208 20.55 -9.86 1.49
C LYS A 208 21.18 -10.49 0.24
N GLY A 209 21.44 -9.68 -0.80
CA GLY A 209 22.06 -10.14 -2.04
C GLY A 209 21.14 -10.95 -2.97
N ALA A 210 19.82 -10.85 -2.83
CA ALA A 210 18.84 -11.54 -3.68
C ALA A 210 17.80 -10.55 -4.25
N PHE A 211 17.35 -10.78 -5.48
CA PHE A 211 16.21 -10.07 -6.08
C PHE A 211 14.92 -10.80 -5.73
N LEU A 212 13.99 -10.09 -5.10
CA LEU A 212 12.79 -10.63 -4.48
C LEU A 212 11.55 -9.99 -5.06
N LEU A 213 10.57 -10.83 -5.40
CA LEU A 213 9.22 -10.45 -5.75
C LEU A 213 8.30 -10.78 -4.58
N ASP A 214 7.43 -9.83 -4.22
CA ASP A 214 6.45 -10.02 -3.14
C ASP A 214 5.08 -10.35 -3.74
N PRO A 215 4.53 -11.56 -3.51
CA PRO A 215 3.23 -11.96 -4.09
C PRO A 215 2.06 -11.09 -3.64
N ARG A 216 2.21 -10.26 -2.59
CA ARG A 216 1.16 -9.39 -2.07
C ARG A 216 0.67 -8.37 -3.09
N THR A 217 1.59 -7.86 -3.91
CA THR A 217 1.30 -6.79 -4.88
C THR A 217 1.37 -7.26 -6.34
N ILE A 218 1.54 -8.56 -6.57
CA ILE A 218 1.45 -9.15 -7.91
C ILE A 218 0.00 -9.51 -8.17
N LEU A 219 -0.67 -8.84 -9.11
CA LEU A 219 -2.04 -9.15 -9.50
C LEU A 219 -2.06 -10.36 -10.46
N ASP A 220 -3.17 -11.10 -10.47
CA ASP A 220 -3.31 -12.26 -11.37
C ASP A 220 -3.29 -11.86 -12.85
N GLN A 221 -3.82 -10.67 -13.17
CA GLN A 221 -3.80 -10.11 -14.52
C GLN A 221 -2.38 -9.72 -15.00
N ASP A 222 -1.46 -9.41 -14.08
CA ASP A 222 -0.09 -8.99 -14.41
C ASP A 222 0.87 -10.18 -14.60
N LEU A 223 0.40 -11.41 -14.37
CA LEU A 223 1.26 -12.60 -14.41
C LEU A 223 1.85 -12.87 -15.80
N ALA A 224 1.09 -12.58 -16.86
CA ALA A 224 1.58 -12.75 -18.23
C ALA A 224 2.73 -11.78 -18.52
N ASP A 225 2.58 -10.51 -18.15
CA ASP A 225 3.60 -9.48 -18.31
C ASP A 225 4.84 -9.78 -17.45
N LEU A 226 4.64 -10.25 -16.22
CA LEU A 226 5.73 -10.67 -15.34
C LEU A 226 6.55 -11.81 -15.97
N VAL A 227 5.89 -12.82 -16.53
CA VAL A 227 6.55 -13.93 -17.22
C VAL A 227 7.34 -13.42 -18.42
N GLN A 228 6.75 -12.55 -19.23
CA GLN A 228 7.41 -11.97 -20.40
C GLN A 228 8.65 -11.15 -20.01
N GLY A 229 8.53 -10.30 -18.99
CA GLY A 229 9.63 -9.50 -18.45
C GLY A 229 10.78 -10.39 -17.98
N LEU A 230 10.49 -11.44 -17.21
CA LEU A 230 11.49 -12.41 -16.74
C LEU A 230 12.13 -13.20 -17.88
N ALA A 231 11.35 -13.69 -18.84
CA ALA A 231 11.86 -14.44 -19.98
C ALA A 231 12.83 -13.64 -20.85
N SER A 232 12.66 -12.31 -20.94
CA SER A 232 13.56 -11.42 -21.68
C SER A 232 15.00 -11.40 -21.14
N LEU A 233 15.20 -11.76 -19.86
CA LEU A 233 16.51 -11.80 -19.22
C LEU A 233 17.39 -12.94 -19.75
N ALA A 234 16.79 -14.09 -20.09
CA ALA A 234 17.53 -15.25 -20.59
C ALA A 234 18.15 -15.02 -21.97
N ALA A 235 17.48 -14.25 -22.84
CA ALA A 235 17.95 -13.95 -24.20
C ALA A 235 19.31 -13.24 -24.22
N HIS A 236 19.69 -12.58 -23.11
CA HIS A 236 20.93 -11.83 -22.99
C HIS A 236 22.10 -12.67 -22.44
N VAL A 237 21.82 -13.79 -21.76
CA VAL A 237 22.85 -14.71 -21.25
C VAL A 237 23.51 -15.49 -22.40
N SER A 238 22.74 -15.86 -23.43
CA SER A 238 23.26 -16.57 -24.60
C SER A 238 24.13 -15.73 -25.54
N LYS A 239 24.08 -14.39 -25.47
CA LYS A 239 24.96 -13.51 -26.26
C LYS A 239 26.34 -13.34 -25.60
N ALA A 240 26.40 -13.22 -24.28
CA ALA A 240 27.67 -13.10 -23.56
C ALA A 240 28.51 -14.38 -23.62
N ALA A 241 27.86 -15.56 -23.57
CA ALA A 241 28.54 -16.86 -23.66
C ALA A 241 29.06 -17.23 -25.06
N ARG A 242 28.72 -16.46 -26.11
CA ARG A 242 29.21 -16.67 -27.48
C ARG A 242 30.36 -15.73 -27.89
N GLN A 243 30.79 -14.85 -26.99
CA GLN A 243 31.84 -13.85 -27.24
C GLN A 243 33.10 -14.04 -26.36
N GLY A 244 33.16 -15.10 -25.56
CA GLY A 244 34.34 -15.55 -24.83
C GLY A 244 34.78 -16.92 -25.33
#